data_AF-A0A1E7H2W4-F1
#
_entry.id   AF-A0A1E7H2W4-F1
#
_cell.length_a   1.000
_cell.length_b   1.000
_cell.length_c   1.000
_cell.angle_alpha   90.00
_cell.angle_beta   90.00
_cell.angle_gamma   90.00
#
_symmetry.space_group_name_H-M   'P 1'
#
loop_
_entity.id
_entity.type
_entity.pdbx_description
1 polymer ?
#
loop_
_entity_poly.entity_id
_entity_poly.type
_entity_poly.pdbx_seq_one_letter_code
_entity_poly.pdbx_strand_id
1 'polypeptide(L)'
;MELKSLFLGLTFAIGIFALKNGVGLHYYLNQKRRLKEKVFFLFLYCLVYFLVFVISFQILQRINILLYFEIVQDLLKSGMFIHIMMAGGLIIWGIVLLKGKNRTGKRSYGWMALVIPCPVCITVIFFSVAFLLSCLPDPGYPAVLGAYVVFMAIVVATVISMTLWSIRSGFAAESILGAAMLIVAVYFFLSVIIMPQFADIEKIYRLAAYEGEKQTVKSGHIVLLYSMMAALFTIGFWTMRRQIRMETKWT
;
A
#
# COMPACT_ATOMS: atom_id res chain seq x y z
N MET A 1 -3.66 -7.11 -21.72
CA MET A 1 -2.93 -6.07 -20.94
C MET A 1 -3.26 -6.19 -19.45
N GLU A 2 -4.48 -6.61 -19.10
CA GLU A 2 -4.93 -6.96 -17.75
C GLU A 2 -3.95 -7.76 -16.88
N LEU A 3 -3.39 -8.85 -17.40
CA LEU A 3 -2.51 -9.76 -16.64
C LEU A 3 -1.24 -9.07 -16.11
N LYS A 4 -0.65 -8.16 -16.91
CA LYS A 4 0.53 -7.38 -16.51
C LYS A 4 0.17 -6.34 -15.44
N SER A 5 -0.99 -5.69 -15.58
CA SER A 5 -1.50 -4.72 -14.61
C SER A 5 -1.80 -5.38 -13.26
N LEU A 6 -2.44 -6.55 -13.29
CA LEU A 6 -2.80 -7.30 -12.10
C LEU A 6 -1.57 -7.84 -11.36
N PHE A 7 -0.60 -8.38 -12.09
CA PHE A 7 0.68 -8.80 -11.50
C PHE A 7 1.45 -7.62 -10.88
N LEU A 8 1.48 -6.47 -11.55
CA LEU A 8 2.12 -5.26 -11.04
C LEU A 8 1.44 -4.76 -9.76
N GLY A 9 0.10 -4.67 -9.76
CA GLY A 9 -0.68 -4.22 -8.61
C GLY A 9 -0.49 -5.15 -7.40
N LEU A 10 -0.46 -6.46 -7.64
CA LEU A 10 -0.28 -7.47 -6.61
C LEU A 10 1.15 -7.47 -6.03
N THR A 11 2.16 -7.33 -6.89
CA THR A 11 3.56 -7.16 -6.46
C THR A 11 3.74 -5.88 -5.65
N PHE A 12 3.12 -4.78 -6.10
CA PHE A 12 3.16 -3.50 -5.39
C PHE A 12 2.48 -3.59 -4.02
N ALA A 13 1.32 -4.23 -3.96
CA ALA A 13 0.60 -4.48 -2.72
C ALA A 13 1.46 -5.27 -1.73
N ILE A 14 1.92 -6.48 -2.12
CA ILE A 14 2.81 -7.31 -1.29
C ILE A 14 4.06 -6.53 -0.87
N GLY A 15 4.65 -5.78 -1.79
CA GLY A 15 5.82 -4.95 -1.54
C GLY A 15 5.57 -3.95 -0.41
N ILE A 16 4.53 -3.13 -0.50
CA ILE A 16 4.22 -2.14 0.53
C ILE A 16 3.90 -2.78 1.88
N PHE A 17 3.21 -3.93 1.88
CA PHE A 17 2.99 -4.68 3.12
C PHE A 17 4.30 -5.20 3.70
N ALA A 18 5.21 -5.73 2.89
CA ALA A 18 6.53 -6.15 3.33
C ALA A 18 7.34 -4.98 3.90
N LEU A 19 7.31 -3.81 3.25
CA LEU A 19 7.95 -2.59 3.75
C LEU A 19 7.43 -2.19 5.13
N LYS A 20 6.09 -2.13 5.30
CA LYS A 20 5.43 -1.81 6.58
C LYS A 20 5.90 -2.75 7.69
N ASN A 21 5.91 -4.05 7.42
CA ASN A 21 6.34 -5.07 8.37
C ASN A 21 7.83 -4.96 8.71
N GLY A 22 8.68 -4.71 7.71
CA GLY A 22 10.11 -4.51 7.89
C GLY A 22 10.45 -3.32 8.80
N VAL A 23 9.72 -2.21 8.68
CA VAL A 23 9.90 -1.06 9.59
C VAL A 23 9.53 -1.42 11.03
N GLY A 24 8.41 -2.12 11.24
CA GLY A 24 8.01 -2.58 12.57
C GLY A 24 9.03 -3.55 13.19
N LEU A 25 9.53 -4.49 12.37
CA LEU A 25 10.55 -5.45 12.79
C LEU A 25 11.90 -4.78 13.09
N HIS A 26 12.30 -3.78 12.30
CA HIS A 26 13.49 -2.97 12.56
C HIS A 26 13.47 -2.33 13.95
N TYR A 27 12.34 -1.70 14.32
CA TYR A 27 12.21 -1.10 15.65
C TYR A 27 12.32 -2.12 16.77
N TYR A 28 11.72 -3.30 16.61
CA TYR A 28 11.84 -4.38 17.59
C TYR A 28 13.29 -4.86 17.74
N LEU A 29 14.00 -5.04 16.64
CA LEU A 29 15.40 -5.49 16.63
C LEU A 29 16.36 -4.44 17.19
N ASN A 30 16.06 -3.15 17.03
CA ASN A 30 16.89 -2.06 17.56
C ASN A 30 16.71 -1.83 19.07
N GLN A 31 15.73 -2.49 19.72
CA GLN A 31 15.52 -2.36 21.15
C GLN A 31 16.64 -3.07 21.95
N LYS A 32 17.03 -2.51 23.10
CA LYS A 32 17.98 -3.12 24.06
C LYS A 32 17.35 -4.36 24.71
N ARG A 33 17.40 -5.50 24.02
CA ARG A 33 16.95 -6.83 24.46
C ARG A 33 18.04 -7.88 24.25
N ARG A 34 17.94 -9.00 24.97
CA ARG A 34 18.88 -10.13 24.84
C ARG A 34 18.81 -10.71 23.42
N LEU A 35 19.96 -11.09 22.86
CA LEU A 35 20.05 -11.65 21.52
C LEU A 35 19.14 -12.89 21.35
N LYS A 36 19.02 -13.72 22.38
CA LYS A 36 18.13 -14.89 22.41
C LYS A 36 16.66 -14.53 22.18
N GLU A 37 16.18 -13.46 22.79
CA GLU A 37 14.79 -12.99 22.62
C GLU A 37 14.55 -12.46 21.20
N LYS A 38 15.54 -11.77 20.63
CA LYS A 38 15.47 -11.25 19.26
C LYS A 38 15.39 -12.39 18.24
N VAL A 39 16.27 -13.39 18.39
CA VAL A 39 16.28 -14.58 17.51
C VAL A 39 15.00 -15.39 17.67
N PHE A 40 14.52 -15.59 18.90
CA PHE A 40 13.26 -16.28 19.14
C PHE A 40 12.06 -15.55 18.49
N PHE A 41 11.98 -14.23 18.65
CA PHE A 41 10.91 -13.45 18.03
C PHE A 41 10.98 -13.47 16.50
N LEU A 42 12.18 -13.37 15.92
CA LEU A 42 12.38 -13.44 14.47
C LEU A 42 11.99 -14.82 13.94
N PHE A 43 12.36 -15.90 14.65
CA PHE A 43 11.94 -17.25 14.29
C PHE A 43 10.42 -17.40 14.34
N LEU A 44 9.78 -16.92 15.41
CA LEU A 44 8.32 -16.95 15.54
C LEU A 44 7.64 -16.13 14.44
N TYR A 45 8.18 -14.95 14.11
CA TYR A 45 7.72 -14.12 13.01
C TYR A 45 7.80 -14.89 11.68
N CYS A 46 8.97 -15.44 11.33
CA CYS A 46 9.13 -16.24 10.11
C CYS A 46 8.15 -17.42 10.05
N LEU A 47 7.94 -18.11 11.17
CA LEU A 47 7.02 -19.23 11.29
C LEU A 47 5.57 -18.80 11.05
N VAL A 48 5.12 -17.70 11.67
CA VAL A 48 3.74 -17.20 11.51
C VAL A 48 3.47 -16.84 10.05
N TYR A 49 4.36 -16.10 9.38
CA TYR A 49 4.16 -15.78 7.97
C TYR A 49 4.23 -17.02 7.08
N PHE A 50 5.15 -17.95 7.36
CA PHE A 50 5.21 -19.22 6.63
C PHE A 50 3.89 -19.98 6.74
N LEU A 51 3.32 -20.09 7.95
CA LEU A 51 2.02 -20.71 8.18
C LEU A 51 0.90 -19.99 7.42
N VAL A 52 0.88 -18.65 7.38
CA VAL A 52 -0.13 -17.90 6.61
C VAL A 52 -0.07 -18.25 5.12
N PHE A 53 1.13 -18.33 4.52
CA PHE A 53 1.29 -18.72 3.12
C PHE A 53 0.87 -20.17 2.86
N VAL A 54 1.27 -21.11 3.73
CA VAL A 54 0.92 -22.54 3.60
C VAL A 54 -0.57 -22.78 3.81
N ILE A 55 -1.18 -22.16 4.82
CA ILE A 55 -2.62 -22.24 5.07
C ILE A 55 -3.39 -21.68 3.88
N SER A 56 -2.96 -20.53 3.34
CA SER A 56 -3.59 -19.95 2.15
C SER A 56 -3.56 -20.92 0.96
N PHE A 57 -2.40 -21.56 0.72
CA PHE A 57 -2.25 -22.58 -0.32
C PHE A 57 -3.16 -23.79 -0.09
N GLN A 58 -3.20 -24.34 1.13
CA GLN A 58 -4.06 -25.49 1.46
C GLN A 58 -5.55 -25.18 1.29
N ILE A 59 -5.98 -23.99 1.71
CA ILE A 59 -7.36 -23.52 1.53
C ILE A 59 -7.68 -23.45 0.03
N LEU A 60 -6.79 -22.86 -0.77
CA LEU A 60 -6.97 -22.73 -2.23
C LEU A 60 -7.03 -24.08 -2.95
N GLN A 61 -6.34 -25.11 -2.46
CA GLN A 61 -6.43 -26.46 -3.03
C GLN A 61 -7.75 -27.17 -2.70
N ARG A 62 -8.41 -26.83 -1.59
CA ARG A 62 -9.64 -27.50 -1.15
C ARG A 62 -10.92 -26.75 -1.46
N ILE A 63 -10.84 -25.45 -1.72
CA ILE A 63 -12.01 -24.58 -1.93
C ILE A 63 -12.04 -24.07 -3.37
N ASN A 64 -13.13 -24.35 -4.08
CA ASN A 64 -13.45 -23.68 -5.33
C ASN A 64 -13.88 -22.24 -5.02
N ILE A 65 -13.01 -21.26 -5.33
CA ILE A 65 -13.21 -19.82 -5.07
C ILE A 65 -14.57 -19.33 -5.60
N LEU A 66 -15.01 -19.89 -6.73
CA LEU A 66 -16.29 -19.55 -7.38
C LEU A 66 -17.52 -19.78 -6.50
N LEU A 67 -17.46 -20.72 -5.54
CA LEU A 67 -18.59 -21.05 -4.67
C LEU A 67 -18.74 -20.09 -3.47
N TYR A 68 -17.70 -19.31 -3.16
CA TYR A 68 -17.65 -18.43 -1.98
C TYR A 68 -17.43 -16.96 -2.35
N PHE A 69 -17.68 -16.59 -3.60
CA PHE A 69 -17.46 -15.24 -4.12
C PHE A 69 -18.19 -14.16 -3.32
N GLU A 70 -19.43 -14.41 -2.88
CA GLU A 70 -20.21 -13.45 -2.08
C GLU A 70 -19.55 -13.15 -0.72
N ILE A 71 -19.07 -14.19 -0.02
CA ILE A 71 -18.36 -14.02 1.27
C ILE A 71 -17.06 -13.24 1.06
N VAL A 72 -16.34 -13.53 -0.02
CA VAL A 72 -15.11 -12.81 -0.38
C VAL A 72 -15.43 -11.34 -0.68
N GLN A 73 -16.53 -11.05 -1.37
CA GLN A 73 -16.95 -9.69 -1.70
C GLN A 73 -17.37 -8.89 -0.44
N ASP A 74 -18.11 -9.51 0.49
CA ASP A 74 -18.45 -8.88 1.76
C ASP A 74 -17.22 -8.66 2.64
N LEU A 75 -16.26 -9.61 2.63
CA LEU A 75 -14.97 -9.44 3.29
C LEU A 75 -14.20 -8.27 2.68
N LEU A 76 -14.16 -8.14 1.35
CA LEU A 76 -13.52 -7.02 0.66
C LEU A 76 -14.19 -5.68 1.00
N LYS A 77 -15.52 -5.61 1.03
CA LYS A 77 -16.28 -4.42 1.47
C LYS A 77 -15.94 -4.04 2.92
N SER A 78 -15.90 -5.03 3.82
CA SER A 78 -15.52 -4.81 5.22
C SER A 78 -14.05 -4.35 5.36
N GLY A 79 -13.20 -4.71 4.40
CA GLY A 79 -11.79 -4.31 4.35
C GLY A 79 -11.58 -2.80 4.32
N MET A 80 -12.45 -2.05 3.63
CA MET A 80 -12.38 -0.58 3.62
C MET A 80 -12.55 0.02 5.01
N PHE A 81 -13.50 -0.50 5.79
CA PHE A 81 -13.73 -0.04 7.17
C PHE A 81 -12.51 -0.31 8.06
N ILE A 82 -11.94 -1.52 7.96
CA ILE A 82 -10.76 -1.92 8.73
C ILE A 82 -9.54 -1.06 8.37
N HIS A 83 -9.36 -0.72 7.08
CA HIS A 83 -8.29 0.18 6.65
C HIS A 83 -8.40 1.58 7.25
N ILE A 84 -9.61 2.15 7.28
CA ILE A 84 -9.84 3.47 7.88
C ILE A 84 -9.53 3.43 9.38
N MET A 85 -10.04 2.42 10.10
CA MET A 85 -9.75 2.27 11.54
C MET A 85 -8.25 2.10 11.80
N MET A 86 -7.58 1.25 11.03
CA MET A 86 -6.13 1.03 11.17
C MET A 86 -5.33 2.29 10.82
N ALA A 87 -5.68 2.99 9.74
CA ALA A 87 -5.02 4.24 9.35
C ALA A 87 -5.19 5.32 10.43
N GLY A 88 -6.40 5.48 10.98
CA GLY A 88 -6.66 6.37 12.10
C GLY A 88 -5.82 6.02 13.32
N GLY A 89 -5.72 4.74 13.68
CA GLY A 89 -4.83 4.26 14.74
C GLY A 89 -3.38 4.64 14.47
N LEU A 90 -2.85 4.35 13.29
CA LEU A 90 -1.46 4.66 12.91
C LEU A 90 -1.19 6.18 12.94
N ILE A 91 -2.15 7.03 12.57
CA ILE A 91 -2.04 8.49 12.69
C ILE A 91 -1.93 8.90 14.16
N ILE A 92 -2.86 8.42 15.00
CA ILE A 92 -2.88 8.76 16.43
C ILE A 92 -1.57 8.33 17.10
N TRP A 93 -1.16 7.07 16.91
CA TRP A 93 0.09 6.56 17.48
C TRP A 93 1.32 7.27 16.90
N GLY A 94 1.35 7.55 15.60
CA GLY A 94 2.44 8.27 14.95
C GLY A 94 2.62 9.68 15.50
N ILE A 95 1.53 10.45 15.65
CA ILE A 95 1.54 11.80 16.23
C ILE A 95 1.98 11.75 17.69
N VAL A 96 1.41 10.83 18.49
CA VAL A 96 1.79 10.68 19.91
C VAL A 96 3.27 10.37 20.04
N LEU A 97 3.83 9.54 19.17
CA LEU A 97 5.24 9.16 19.20
C LEU A 97 6.16 10.33 18.81
N LEU A 98 5.78 11.12 17.80
CA LEU A 98 6.55 12.30 17.36
C LEU A 98 6.45 13.47 18.34
N LYS A 99 5.30 13.65 19.00
CA LYS A 99 5.08 14.69 20.02
C LYS A 99 5.72 14.34 21.37
N GLY A 100 5.93 13.05 21.64
CA GLY A 100 6.56 12.52 22.84
C GLY A 100 8.09 12.69 22.94
N LYS A 101 8.68 13.61 22.16
CA LYS A 101 10.13 13.84 21.94
C LYS A 101 11.01 13.93 23.20
N ASN A 102 10.44 14.09 24.40
CA ASN A 102 11.15 14.21 25.68
C ASN A 102 11.03 13.00 26.64
N ARG A 103 10.46 11.87 26.23
CA ARG A 103 10.41 10.66 27.09
C ARG A 103 11.38 9.59 26.63
N THR A 104 12.67 9.92 26.71
CA THR A 104 13.79 9.00 26.55
C THR A 104 13.65 7.84 27.54
N GLY A 105 13.11 6.70 27.09
CA GLY A 105 13.11 5.45 27.87
C GLY A 105 11.78 4.72 28.02
N LYS A 106 10.64 5.29 27.62
CA LYS A 106 9.38 4.53 27.61
C LYS A 106 9.22 3.79 26.28
N ARG A 107 9.26 2.46 26.35
CA ARG A 107 9.03 1.55 25.21
C ARG A 107 7.65 1.86 24.61
N SER A 108 7.60 2.23 23.33
CA SER A 108 6.34 2.33 22.60
C SER A 108 5.91 0.93 22.19
N TYR A 109 4.62 0.60 22.35
CA TYR A 109 4.03 -0.64 21.83
C TYR A 109 3.51 -0.48 20.39
N GLY A 110 3.66 0.71 19.79
CA GLY A 110 3.14 0.98 18.44
C GLY A 110 3.72 0.06 17.36
N TRP A 111 4.91 -0.49 17.56
CA TRP A 111 5.51 -1.48 16.64
C TRP A 111 4.66 -2.74 16.44
N MET A 112 3.85 -3.14 17.44
CA MET A 112 2.95 -4.29 17.31
C MET A 112 1.89 -4.05 16.23
N ALA A 113 1.36 -2.84 16.10
CA ALA A 113 0.38 -2.50 15.06
C ALA A 113 0.96 -2.56 13.63
N LEU A 114 2.28 -2.48 13.50
CA LEU A 114 2.97 -2.60 12.21
C LEU A 114 3.32 -4.05 11.85
N VAL A 115 3.58 -4.89 12.86
CA VAL A 115 4.06 -6.28 12.69
C VAL A 115 2.92 -7.30 12.72
N ILE A 116 1.82 -7.03 13.43
CA ILE A 116 0.70 -7.97 13.50
C ILE A 116 0.00 -8.03 12.14
N PRO A 117 -0.20 -9.22 11.56
CA PRO A 117 -0.90 -9.36 10.29
C PRO A 117 -2.34 -8.89 10.46
N CYS A 118 -2.70 -7.88 9.67
CA CYS A 118 -4.06 -7.39 9.59
C CYS A 118 -4.90 -8.34 8.71
N PRO A 119 -6.23 -8.42 8.90
CA PRO A 119 -7.08 -9.29 8.07
C PRO A 119 -6.94 -8.97 6.58
N VAL A 120 -6.74 -7.71 6.21
CA VAL A 120 -6.47 -7.31 4.83
C VAL A 120 -5.11 -7.80 4.31
N CYS A 121 -4.11 -7.84 5.18
CA CYS A 121 -2.78 -8.33 4.85
C CYS A 121 -2.85 -9.83 4.48
N ILE A 122 -3.70 -10.59 5.20
CA ILE A 122 -3.97 -11.99 4.93
C ILE A 122 -4.70 -12.16 3.60
N THR A 123 -5.70 -11.31 3.30
CA THR A 123 -6.41 -11.40 2.01
C THR A 123 -5.50 -11.09 0.82
N VAL A 124 -4.59 -10.13 0.94
CA VAL A 124 -3.62 -9.84 -0.13
C VAL A 124 -2.69 -11.03 -0.35
N ILE A 125 -2.17 -11.65 0.71
CA ILE A 125 -1.35 -12.88 0.59
C ILE A 125 -2.18 -13.98 -0.07
N PHE A 126 -3.43 -14.17 0.35
CA PHE A 126 -4.33 -15.18 -0.21
C PHE A 126 -4.56 -14.98 -1.72
N PHE A 127 -4.93 -13.76 -2.16
CA PHE A 127 -5.10 -13.45 -3.57
C PHE A 127 -3.81 -13.58 -4.37
N SER A 128 -2.67 -13.28 -3.74
CA SER A 128 -1.36 -13.42 -4.36
C SER A 128 -1.03 -14.87 -4.65
N VAL A 129 -1.27 -15.74 -3.67
CA VAL A 129 -1.12 -17.19 -3.83
C VAL A 129 -2.11 -17.72 -4.86
N ALA A 130 -3.38 -17.31 -4.82
CA ALA A 130 -4.40 -17.72 -5.79
C ALA A 130 -4.00 -17.37 -7.24
N PHE A 131 -3.48 -16.16 -7.44
CA PHE A 131 -3.00 -15.70 -8.73
C PHE A 131 -1.76 -16.48 -9.22
N LEU A 132 -0.79 -16.71 -8.33
CA LEU A 132 0.40 -17.51 -8.65
C LEU A 132 0.06 -18.93 -9.06
N LEU A 133 -0.86 -19.60 -8.35
CA LEU A 133 -1.34 -20.93 -8.70
C LEU A 133 -2.06 -20.96 -10.05
N SER A 134 -2.79 -19.88 -10.38
CA SER A 134 -3.47 -19.77 -11.68
C SER A 134 -2.48 -19.56 -12.84
N CYS A 135 -1.34 -18.91 -12.59
CA CYS A 135 -0.32 -18.64 -13.61
C CYS A 135 0.71 -19.77 -13.78
N LEU A 136 0.97 -20.55 -12.73
CA LEU A 136 1.97 -21.63 -12.69
C LEU A 136 1.28 -22.93 -12.26
N PRO A 137 0.70 -23.70 -13.21
CA PRO A 137 -0.05 -24.92 -12.91
C PRO A 137 0.79 -26.09 -12.36
N ASP A 138 2.12 -26.04 -12.47
CA ASP A 138 3.04 -27.15 -12.16
C ASP A 138 4.16 -26.69 -11.20
N PRO A 139 4.60 -27.56 -10.26
CA PRO A 139 3.87 -27.83 -9.03
C PRO A 139 3.61 -26.53 -8.25
N GLY A 140 2.38 -26.32 -7.75
CA GLY A 140 2.03 -25.05 -7.07
C GLY A 140 2.84 -24.72 -5.81
N TYR A 141 3.48 -25.71 -5.17
CA TYR A 141 4.24 -25.54 -3.94
C TYR A 141 5.48 -24.63 -4.07
N PRO A 142 6.41 -24.84 -5.03
CA PRO A 142 7.55 -23.93 -5.24
C PRO A 142 7.14 -22.49 -5.59
N ALA A 143 6.00 -22.26 -6.25
CA ALA A 143 5.52 -20.90 -6.54
C ALA A 143 5.14 -20.15 -5.26
N VAL A 144 4.43 -20.82 -4.34
CA VAL A 144 4.09 -20.25 -3.03
C VAL A 144 5.31 -20.05 -2.15
N LEU A 145 6.24 -21.02 -2.14
CA LEU A 145 7.49 -20.90 -1.41
C LEU A 145 8.33 -19.73 -1.96
N GLY A 146 8.39 -19.57 -3.28
CA GLY A 146 9.04 -18.43 -3.94
C GLY A 146 8.44 -17.10 -3.51
N ALA A 147 7.11 -16.98 -3.46
CA ALA A 147 6.43 -15.77 -3.00
C ALA A 147 6.74 -15.45 -1.53
N TYR A 148 6.77 -16.46 -0.67
CA TYR A 148 7.19 -16.31 0.73
C TYR A 148 8.64 -15.83 0.83
N VAL A 149 9.56 -16.43 0.09
CA VAL A 149 10.98 -16.05 0.06
C VAL A 149 11.14 -14.60 -0.42
N VAL A 150 10.43 -14.20 -1.47
CA VAL A 150 10.45 -12.81 -1.98
C VAL A 150 9.91 -11.85 -0.92
N PHE A 151 8.78 -12.18 -0.28
CA PHE A 151 8.22 -11.36 0.80
C PHE A 151 9.22 -11.18 1.95
N MET A 152 9.83 -12.27 2.42
CA MET A 152 10.83 -12.23 3.49
C MET A 152 12.10 -11.48 3.06
N ALA A 153 12.52 -11.62 1.81
CA ALA A 153 13.67 -10.89 1.26
C ALA A 153 13.43 -9.38 1.29
N ILE A 154 12.22 -8.91 0.91
CA ILE A 154 11.85 -7.50 1.00
C ILE A 154 11.86 -7.03 2.46
N VAL A 155 11.27 -7.80 3.39
CA VAL A 155 11.27 -7.49 4.82
C VAL A 155 12.70 -7.33 5.35
N VAL A 156 13.57 -8.30 5.08
CA VAL A 156 14.99 -8.27 5.49
C VAL A 156 15.72 -7.09 4.86
N ALA A 157 15.53 -6.84 3.56
CA ALA A 157 16.13 -5.71 2.86
C ALA A 157 15.72 -4.37 3.48
N THR A 158 14.46 -4.22 3.89
CA THR A 158 14.01 -3.02 4.62
C THR A 158 14.63 -2.88 5.99
N VAL A 159 14.75 -3.96 6.76
CA VAL A 159 15.39 -3.92 8.08
C VAL A 159 16.84 -3.48 7.93
N ILE A 160 17.59 -4.08 7.01
CA ILE A 160 18.99 -3.74 6.74
C ILE A 160 19.11 -2.27 6.30
N SER A 161 18.27 -1.83 5.35
CA SER A 161 18.27 -0.45 4.86
C SER A 161 17.99 0.56 5.97
N MET A 162 17.02 0.28 6.84
CA MET A 162 16.68 1.14 7.97
C MET A 162 17.75 1.13 9.06
N THR A 163 18.38 -0.01 9.34
CA THR A 163 19.51 -0.09 10.27
C THR A 163 20.69 0.72 9.76
N LEU A 164 21.05 0.57 8.48
CA LEU A 164 22.13 1.34 7.88
C LEU A 164 21.84 2.85 7.90
N TRP A 165 20.60 3.22 7.57
CA TRP A 165 20.16 4.61 7.65
C TRP A 165 20.23 5.14 9.08
N SER A 166 19.74 4.40 10.07
CA SER A 166 19.72 4.81 11.48
C SER A 166 21.13 5.01 12.04
N ILE A 167 22.09 4.15 11.69
CA ILE A 167 23.49 4.30 12.08
C ILE A 167 24.09 5.58 11.49
N ARG A 168 23.79 5.88 10.21
CA ARG A 168 24.35 7.05 9.51
C ARG A 168 23.74 8.38 9.94
N SER A 169 22.46 8.38 10.29
CA SER A 169 21.69 9.61 10.53
C SER A 169 21.50 9.96 12.00
N GLY A 170 21.81 9.04 12.93
CA GLY A 170 21.72 9.29 14.38
C GLY A 170 20.29 9.56 14.88
N PHE A 171 19.26 9.39 14.05
CA PHE A 171 17.88 9.62 14.44
C PHE A 171 17.42 8.59 15.47
N ALA A 172 16.65 9.05 16.46
CA ALA A 172 16.01 8.17 17.43
C ALA A 172 15.05 7.20 16.72
N ALA A 173 15.12 5.91 17.08
CA ALA A 173 14.28 4.86 16.52
C ALA A 173 12.77 5.17 16.61
N GLU A 174 12.35 5.89 17.65
CA GLU A 174 10.97 6.34 17.85
C GLU A 174 10.52 7.35 16.77
N SER A 175 11.41 8.25 16.35
CA SER A 175 11.10 9.26 15.34
C SER A 175 10.96 8.63 13.95
N ILE A 176 11.82 7.66 13.62
CA ILE A 176 11.73 6.90 12.37
C ILE A 176 10.43 6.08 12.35
N LEU A 177 10.12 5.40 13.47
CA LEU A 177 8.90 4.60 13.59
C LEU A 177 7.64 5.47 13.43
N GLY A 178 7.59 6.61 14.13
CA GLY A 178 6.45 7.54 14.07
C GLY A 178 6.25 8.14 12.68
N ALA A 179 7.33 8.56 12.01
CA ALA A 179 7.27 9.06 10.65
C ALA A 179 6.77 7.98 9.67
N ALA A 180 7.28 6.75 9.79
CA ALA A 180 6.83 5.65 8.94
C ALA A 180 5.36 5.28 9.19
N MET A 181 4.87 5.31 10.43
CA MET A 181 3.45 5.12 10.73
C MET A 181 2.57 6.15 10.02
N LEU A 182 2.97 7.43 10.02
CA LEU A 182 2.24 8.48 9.32
C LEU A 182 2.24 8.28 7.81
N ILE A 183 3.40 7.97 7.21
CA ILE A 183 3.50 7.72 5.76
C ILE A 183 2.61 6.54 5.35
N VAL A 184 2.67 5.44 6.10
CA VAL A 184 1.84 4.25 5.85
C VAL A 184 0.35 4.57 6.03
N ALA A 185 -0.01 5.39 7.02
CA ALA A 185 -1.41 5.78 7.21
C ALA A 185 -1.93 6.65 6.07
N VAL A 186 -1.13 7.62 5.60
CA VAL A 186 -1.46 8.45 4.43
C VAL A 186 -1.63 7.55 3.20
N TYR A 187 -0.73 6.61 2.97
CA TYR A 187 -0.85 5.64 1.88
C TYR A 187 -2.16 4.86 1.94
N PHE A 188 -2.54 4.34 3.11
CA PHE A 188 -3.82 3.62 3.25
C PHE A 188 -5.03 4.52 3.03
N PHE A 189 -4.99 5.76 3.51
CA PHE A 189 -6.08 6.72 3.32
C PHE A 189 -6.26 7.06 1.84
N LEU A 190 -5.15 7.35 1.13
CA LEU A 190 -5.17 7.57 -0.31
C LEU A 190 -5.68 6.33 -1.06
N SER A 191 -5.23 5.14 -0.68
CA SER A 191 -5.68 3.90 -1.31
C SER A 191 -7.19 3.70 -1.18
N VAL A 192 -7.77 3.99 0.00
CA VAL A 192 -9.22 3.89 0.24
C VAL A 192 -10.02 4.93 -0.55
N ILE A 193 -9.49 6.14 -0.74
CA ILE A 193 -10.17 7.19 -1.52
C ILE A 193 -10.10 6.90 -3.02
N ILE A 194 -8.93 6.46 -3.49
CA ILE A 194 -8.63 6.31 -4.91
C ILE A 194 -9.28 5.05 -5.50
N MET A 195 -9.24 3.93 -4.80
CA MET A 195 -9.75 2.64 -5.29
C MET A 195 -11.23 2.64 -5.74
N PRO A 196 -12.20 3.17 -4.96
CA PRO A 196 -13.60 3.18 -5.38
C PRO A 196 -13.84 4.06 -6.61
N GLN A 197 -13.10 5.16 -6.77
CA GLN A 197 -13.24 6.02 -7.94
C GLN A 197 -12.86 5.30 -9.23
N PHE A 198 -11.87 4.39 -9.19
CA PHE A 198 -11.54 3.57 -10.35
C PHE A 198 -12.59 2.51 -10.69
N ALA A 199 -13.30 1.97 -9.71
CA ALA A 199 -14.38 1.01 -9.95
C ALA A 199 -15.59 1.65 -10.65
N ASP A 200 -15.87 2.93 -10.34
CA ASP A 200 -16.98 3.68 -10.96
C ASP A 200 -16.62 4.29 -12.33
N ILE A 201 -15.32 4.41 -12.68
CA ILE A 201 -14.89 4.94 -13.99
C ILE A 201 -15.41 4.10 -15.15
N GLU A 202 -15.44 2.77 -15.04
CA GLU A 202 -15.99 1.92 -16.11
C GLU A 202 -17.50 2.19 -16.29
N LYS A 203 -18.23 2.39 -15.21
CA LYS A 203 -19.66 2.74 -15.23
C LYS A 203 -19.89 4.11 -15.85
N ILE A 204 -19.07 5.11 -15.51
CA ILE A 204 -19.11 6.46 -16.09
C ILE A 204 -18.75 6.41 -17.58
N TYR A 205 -17.71 5.66 -17.96
CA TYR A 205 -17.30 5.48 -19.35
C TYR A 205 -18.39 4.78 -20.16
N ARG A 206 -19.05 3.77 -19.59
CA ARG A 206 -20.17 3.06 -20.26
C ARG A 206 -21.40 3.95 -20.40
N LEU A 207 -21.70 4.81 -19.43
CA LEU A 207 -22.74 5.83 -19.54
C LEU A 207 -22.41 6.87 -20.62
N ALA A 208 -21.15 7.35 -20.67
CA ALA A 208 -20.68 8.28 -21.68
C ALA A 208 -20.64 7.66 -23.09
N ALA A 209 -20.25 6.39 -23.22
CA ALA A 209 -20.25 5.65 -24.47
C ALA A 209 -21.67 5.36 -24.97
N TYR A 210 -22.62 5.10 -24.06
CA TYR A 210 -24.02 4.87 -24.39
C TYR A 210 -24.75 6.15 -24.85
N GLU A 211 -24.40 7.32 -24.29
CA GLU A 211 -24.87 8.60 -24.83
C GLU A 211 -24.17 8.99 -26.14
N GLY A 212 -22.92 8.55 -26.34
CA GLY A 212 -22.14 8.79 -27.56
C GLY A 212 -22.70 8.11 -28.81
N GLU A 213 -23.46 7.01 -28.68
CA GLU A 213 -24.06 6.31 -29.83
C GLU A 213 -25.29 7.04 -30.40
N LYS A 214 -25.86 8.01 -29.66
CA LYS A 214 -27.01 8.82 -30.13
C LYS A 214 -26.67 10.26 -30.51
N GLN A 215 -25.46 10.73 -30.27
CA GLN A 215 -25.01 12.05 -30.70
C GLN A 215 -23.81 11.93 -31.64
N THR A 216 -24.08 11.99 -32.94
CA THR A 216 -23.08 12.36 -33.94
C THR A 216 -22.65 13.79 -33.67
N VAL A 217 -21.65 13.98 -32.79
CA VAL A 217 -21.08 15.29 -32.51
C VAL A 217 -20.43 15.79 -33.80
N LYS A 218 -21.06 16.80 -34.40
CA LYS A 218 -20.55 17.50 -35.58
C LYS A 218 -19.12 17.95 -35.28
N SER A 219 -18.19 17.61 -36.16
CA SER A 219 -16.74 17.87 -36.05
C SER A 219 -16.38 19.33 -35.71
N GLY A 220 -17.26 20.29 -36.00
CA GLY A 220 -17.11 21.69 -35.61
C GLY A 220 -17.12 21.95 -34.09
N HIS A 221 -17.90 21.19 -33.31
CA HIS A 221 -17.97 21.39 -31.84
C HIS A 221 -16.70 20.91 -31.12
N ILE A 222 -16.05 19.87 -31.66
CA ILE A 222 -14.78 19.34 -31.14
C ILE A 222 -13.67 20.38 -31.36
N VAL A 223 -13.59 20.98 -32.55
CA VAL A 223 -12.62 22.05 -32.85
C VAL A 223 -12.84 23.28 -31.97
N LEU A 224 -14.10 23.64 -31.73
CA LEU A 224 -14.45 24.77 -30.87
C LEU A 224 -14.03 24.51 -29.41
N LEU A 225 -14.27 23.30 -28.89
CA LEU A 225 -13.85 22.91 -27.55
C LEU A 225 -12.32 22.96 -27.37
N TYR A 226 -11.56 22.41 -28.33
CA TYR A 226 -10.10 22.47 -28.31
C TYR A 226 -9.58 23.90 -28.38
N SER A 227 -10.21 24.76 -29.18
CA SER A 227 -9.85 26.19 -29.26
C SER A 227 -10.08 26.92 -27.93
N MET A 228 -11.18 26.61 -27.24
CA MET A 228 -11.50 27.20 -25.94
C MET A 228 -10.52 26.77 -24.85
N MET A 229 -10.15 25.48 -24.81
CA MET A 229 -9.13 24.97 -23.89
C MET A 229 -7.76 25.59 -24.16
N ALA A 230 -7.36 25.72 -25.42
CA ALA A 230 -6.10 26.35 -25.80
C ALA A 230 -6.07 27.86 -25.44
N ALA A 231 -7.17 28.57 -25.66
CA ALA A 231 -7.30 29.98 -25.29
C ALA A 231 -7.20 30.19 -23.77
N LEU A 232 -7.92 29.38 -22.98
CA LEU A 232 -7.85 29.48 -21.52
C LEU A 232 -6.45 29.14 -20.98
N PHE A 233 -5.80 28.11 -21.54
CA PHE A 233 -4.45 27.74 -21.15
C PHE A 233 -3.42 28.83 -21.47
N THR A 234 -3.50 29.40 -22.68
CA THR A 234 -2.57 30.47 -23.10
C THR A 234 -2.79 31.77 -22.33
N ILE A 235 -4.04 32.15 -22.07
CA ILE A 235 -4.37 33.31 -21.24
C ILE A 235 -3.84 33.11 -19.82
N GLY A 236 -4.11 31.95 -19.20
CA GLY A 236 -3.63 31.61 -17.86
C GLY A 236 -2.10 31.60 -17.76
N PHE A 237 -1.42 31.03 -18.76
CA PHE A 237 0.04 31.05 -18.82
C PHE A 237 0.59 32.48 -18.98
N TRP A 238 -0.06 33.32 -19.78
CA TRP A 238 0.36 34.70 -19.97
C TRP A 238 0.16 35.54 -18.71
N THR A 239 -1.00 35.47 -18.06
CA THR A 239 -1.26 36.22 -16.81
C THR A 239 -0.26 35.84 -15.73
N MET A 240 0.01 34.55 -15.55
CA MET A 240 1.03 34.06 -14.61
C MET A 240 2.42 34.59 -14.96
N ARG A 241 2.81 34.57 -16.24
CA ARG A 241 4.10 35.10 -16.69
C ARG A 241 4.22 36.62 -16.51
N ARG A 242 3.12 37.37 -16.69
CA ARG A 242 3.06 38.82 -16.42
C ARG A 242 3.21 39.11 -14.93
N GLN A 243 2.53 38.34 -14.08
CA GLN A 243 2.57 38.52 -12.63
C GLN A 243 3.98 38.28 -12.08
N ILE A 244 4.64 37.20 -12.51
CA ILE A 244 6.04 36.91 -12.15
C ILE A 244 6.98 38.05 -12.59
N ARG A 245 6.81 38.57 -13.81
CA ARG A 245 7.67 39.65 -14.34
C ARG A 245 7.43 41.01 -13.67
N MET A 246 6.24 41.24 -13.09
CA MET A 246 5.94 42.45 -12.31
C MET A 246 6.55 42.38 -10.90
N GLU A 247 6.56 41.20 -10.26
CA GLU A 247 7.18 41.02 -8.94
C GLU A 247 8.72 41.12 -8.98
N THR A 248 9.38 40.77 -10.09
CA THR A 248 10.84 40.88 -10.21
C THR A 248 11.37 42.32 -10.42
N LYS A 249 10.49 43.32 -10.59
CA LYS A 249 10.90 44.73 -10.78
C LYS A 249 10.93 45.55 -9.48
N TRP A 250 10.63 44.94 -8.33
CA TRP A 250 10.58 45.60 -7.02
C TRP A 250 11.64 45.09 -6.01
N THR A 251 12.67 44.40 -6.49
CA THR A 251 13.91 44.06 -5.75
C THR A 251 15.10 44.57 -6.53
#